data_AF-A0A933ATZ6-F1
#
_entry.id   AF-A0A933ATZ6-F1
#
_cell.length_a   1.000
_cell.length_b   1.000
_cell.length_c   1.000
_cell.angle_alpha   90.00
_cell.angle_beta   90.00
_cell.angle_gamma   90.00
#
_symmetry.space_group_name_H-M   'P 1'
#
loop_
_entity.id
_entity.type
_entity.pdbx_description
1 polymer ?
#
loop_
_entity_poly.entity_id
_entity_poly.type
_entity_poly.pdbx_seq_one_letter_code
_entity_poly.pdbx_strand_id
1 'polypeptide(L)'
;MVGQFTIGFKVQRLWSSLAAIDFFLGGTGAGAFLVSAYLGVREGAVVGLVGVALGAVALLADLGRPERFWRAGSKVLLSWISRGVAFTGVFMVFGVLYVLPEWIAGVPWSRGSGLGQAIGVIA
;
A
#
# COMPACT_ATOMS: atom_id res chain seq x y z
N MET A 1 -41.41 -28.39 7.99
CA MET A 1 -40.01 -28.86 7.91
C MET A 1 -39.15 -27.92 8.73
N VAL A 2 -38.57 -28.43 9.82
CA VAL A 2 -37.65 -27.68 10.67
C VAL A 2 -36.31 -27.59 9.93
N GLY A 3 -35.79 -26.38 9.71
CA GLY A 3 -34.49 -26.20 9.04
C GLY A 3 -33.37 -26.85 9.85
N GLN A 4 -32.75 -27.90 9.31
CA GLN A 4 -31.61 -28.54 9.96
C GLN A 4 -30.34 -27.73 9.69
N PHE A 5 -29.60 -27.39 10.75
CA PHE A 5 -28.29 -26.76 10.64
C PHE A 5 -27.24 -27.81 10.25
N THR A 6 -26.84 -27.83 8.98
CA THR A 6 -25.80 -28.74 8.47
C THR A 6 -24.44 -28.04 8.52
N ILE A 7 -23.51 -28.57 9.30
CA ILE A 7 -22.10 -28.12 9.32
C ILE A 7 -21.42 -28.76 8.10
N GLY A 8 -21.33 -28.00 7.01
CA GLY A 8 -20.61 -28.39 5.79
C GLY A 8 -19.64 -27.29 5.36
N PHE A 9 -18.72 -27.61 4.46
CA PHE A 9 -17.81 -26.63 3.87
C PHE A 9 -18.61 -25.58 3.10
N LYS A 10 -18.42 -24.30 3.45
CA LYS A 10 -18.98 -23.16 2.72
C LYS A 10 -17.85 -22.34 2.12
N VAL A 11 -17.97 -22.01 0.84
CA VAL A 11 -17.05 -21.07 0.18
C VAL A 11 -17.18 -19.71 0.87
N GLN A 12 -16.06 -19.14 1.29
CA GLN A 12 -16.02 -17.79 1.82
C GLN A 12 -16.41 -16.81 0.70
N ARG A 13 -17.27 -15.84 0.99
CA ARG A 13 -17.67 -14.76 0.06
C ARG A 13 -17.42 -13.37 0.60
N LEU A 14 -16.68 -13.29 1.71
CA LEU A 14 -16.42 -12.05 2.42
C LEU A 14 -15.29 -11.25 1.78
N TRP A 15 -14.29 -11.93 1.22
CA TRP A 15 -13.12 -11.30 0.61
C TRP A 15 -13.19 -11.52 -0.89
N SER A 16 -13.23 -10.42 -1.64
CA SER A 16 -13.28 -10.47 -3.09
C SER A 16 -11.89 -10.73 -3.68
N SER A 17 -11.85 -10.95 -5.00
CA SER A 17 -10.59 -11.00 -5.74
C SER A 17 -9.83 -9.68 -5.73
N LEU A 18 -10.50 -8.53 -5.53
CA LEU A 18 -9.84 -7.22 -5.43
C LEU A 18 -8.99 -7.13 -4.18
N ALA A 19 -9.46 -7.67 -3.05
CA ALA A 19 -8.64 -7.77 -1.84
C ALA A 19 -7.40 -8.64 -2.08
N ALA A 20 -7.52 -9.74 -2.83
CA ALA A 20 -6.37 -10.57 -3.18
C ALA A 20 -5.35 -9.82 -4.08
N ILE A 21 -5.83 -9.03 -5.03
CA ILE A 21 -4.99 -8.17 -5.87
C ILE A 21 -4.26 -7.13 -5.02
N ASP A 22 -4.94 -6.49 -4.06
CA ASP A 22 -4.32 -5.55 -3.12
C ASP A 22 -3.19 -6.21 -2.33
N PHE A 23 -3.42 -7.35 -1.68
CA PHE A 23 -2.35 -8.02 -0.93
C PHE A 23 -1.16 -8.42 -1.80
N PHE A 24 -1.43 -8.91 -3.01
CA PHE A 24 -0.38 -9.30 -3.93
C PHE A 24 0.43 -8.08 -4.41
N LEU A 25 -0.22 -7.07 -4.96
CA LEU A 25 0.44 -5.88 -5.52
C LEU A 25 1.04 -4.98 -4.43
N GLY A 26 0.37 -4.83 -3.30
CA GLY A 26 0.89 -4.10 -2.14
C GLY A 26 2.15 -4.74 -1.58
N GLY A 27 2.13 -6.06 -1.36
CA GLY A 27 3.30 -6.79 -0.84
C GLY A 27 4.46 -6.84 -1.83
N THR A 28 4.19 -7.28 -3.06
CA THR A 28 5.24 -7.40 -4.10
C THR A 28 5.77 -6.05 -4.55
N GLY A 29 4.91 -5.04 -4.68
CA GLY A 29 5.30 -3.68 -5.02
C GLY A 29 6.19 -3.03 -3.97
N ALA A 30 5.84 -3.15 -2.68
CA ALA A 30 6.66 -2.63 -1.59
C ALA A 30 8.03 -3.35 -1.51
N GLY A 31 8.04 -4.68 -1.69
CA GLY A 31 9.28 -5.45 -1.77
C GLY A 31 10.17 -5.03 -2.94
N ALA A 32 9.58 -4.86 -4.13
CA ALA A 32 10.29 -4.39 -5.32
C ALA A 32 10.84 -2.97 -5.12
N PHE A 33 10.08 -2.08 -4.48
CA PHE A 33 10.52 -0.74 -4.11
C PHE A 33 11.75 -0.80 -3.21
N LEU A 34 11.67 -1.54 -2.11
CA LEU A 34 12.74 -1.63 -1.12
C LEU A 34 14.05 -2.16 -1.72
N VAL A 35 13.97 -3.26 -2.46
CA VAL A 35 15.16 -3.86 -3.12
C VAL A 35 15.77 -2.89 -4.13
N SER A 36 14.94 -2.22 -4.92
CA SER A 36 15.41 -1.28 -5.93
C SER A 36 16.00 -0.02 -5.32
N ALA A 37 15.39 0.52 -4.26
CA ALA A 37 15.91 1.64 -3.50
C ALA A 37 17.27 1.31 -2.87
N TYR A 38 17.40 0.11 -2.29
CA TYR A 38 18.65 -0.38 -1.72
C TYR A 38 19.76 -0.54 -2.77
N LEU A 39 19.43 -1.07 -3.95
CA LEU A 39 20.37 -1.23 -5.06
C LEU A 39 20.60 0.07 -5.87
N GLY A 40 19.88 1.15 -5.55
CA GLY A 40 19.95 2.42 -6.27
C GLY A 40 19.25 2.43 -7.64
N VAL A 41 18.52 1.38 -8.01
CA VAL A 41 17.82 1.22 -9.30
C VAL A 41 16.52 2.02 -9.31
N ARG A 42 16.53 3.21 -9.92
CA ARG A 42 15.37 4.13 -9.93
C ARG A 42 14.10 3.50 -10.48
N GLU A 43 14.20 2.89 -11.66
CA GLU A 43 13.02 2.41 -12.38
C GLU A 43 12.31 1.29 -11.61
N GLY A 44 13.07 0.42 -10.94
CA GLY A 44 12.50 -0.62 -10.10
C GLY A 44 11.76 -0.04 -8.88
N ALA A 45 12.27 1.05 -8.30
CA ALA A 45 11.58 1.74 -7.21
C ALA A 45 10.25 2.33 -7.67
N VAL A 46 10.24 3.01 -8.83
CA VAL A 46 9.02 3.57 -9.42
C VAL A 46 8.01 2.47 -9.76
N VAL A 47 8.44 1.37 -10.38
CA VAL A 47 7.56 0.23 -10.70
C VAL A 47 6.97 -0.39 -9.44
N GLY A 48 7.77 -0.55 -8.38
CA GLY A 48 7.29 -1.04 -7.09
C GLY A 48 6.24 -0.12 -6.47
N LEU A 49 6.50 1.18 -6.47
CA LEU A 49 5.57 2.20 -5.96
C LEU A 49 4.25 2.22 -6.73
N VAL A 50 4.30 2.10 -8.07
CA VAL A 50 3.11 1.96 -8.92
C VAL A 50 2.34 0.68 -8.59
N GLY A 51 3.02 -0.43 -8.34
CA GLY A 51 2.40 -1.67 -7.88
C GLY A 51 1.58 -1.47 -6.61
N VAL A 52 2.17 -0.83 -5.59
CA VAL A 52 1.47 -0.51 -4.33
C VAL A 52 0.30 0.42 -4.58
N ALA A 53 0.45 1.44 -5.42
CA ALA A 53 -0.63 2.35 -5.78
C ALA A 53 -1.82 1.63 -6.41
N LEU A 54 -1.56 0.70 -7.34
CA LEU A 54 -2.60 -0.11 -8.00
C LEU A 54 -3.28 -1.07 -7.01
N GLY A 55 -2.51 -1.66 -6.08
CA GLY A 55 -3.08 -2.45 -4.98
C GLY A 55 -4.03 -1.63 -4.11
N ALA A 56 -3.59 -0.44 -3.67
CA ALA A 56 -4.40 0.47 -2.89
C ALA A 56 -5.68 0.92 -3.63
N VAL A 57 -5.62 1.15 -4.95
CA VAL A 57 -6.81 1.43 -5.77
C VAL A 57 -7.76 0.23 -5.81
N ALA A 58 -7.24 -0.99 -5.95
CA ALA A 58 -8.07 -2.20 -5.90
C ALA A 58 -8.76 -2.35 -4.53
N LEU A 59 -8.05 -2.09 -3.44
CA LEU A 59 -8.63 -2.08 -2.10
C LEU A 59 -9.73 -1.02 -1.96
N LEU A 60 -9.49 0.20 -2.43
CA LEU A 60 -10.49 1.28 -2.41
C LEU A 60 -11.74 0.91 -3.21
N ALA A 61 -11.58 0.22 -4.34
CA ALA A 61 -12.69 -0.27 -5.16
C ALA A 61 -13.47 -1.43 -4.50
N ASP A 62 -12.82 -2.19 -3.60
CA ASP A 62 -13.48 -3.27 -2.85
C ASP A 62 -14.38 -2.76 -1.71
N LEU A 63 -14.21 -1.50 -1.29
CA LEU A 63 -15.08 -0.91 -0.27
C LEU A 63 -16.51 -0.79 -0.80
N GLY A 64 -17.48 -1.27 -0.02
CA GLY A 64 -18.91 -1.06 -0.34
C GLY A 64 -19.34 0.41 -0.37
N ARG A 65 -18.53 1.34 0.20
CA ARG A 65 -18.72 2.79 0.19
C ARG A 65 -17.38 3.52 0.09
N PRO A 66 -16.80 3.63 -1.13
CA PRO A 66 -15.46 4.18 -1.32
C PRO A 66 -15.33 5.63 -0.87
N GLU A 67 -16.40 6.42 -0.90
CA GLU A 67 -16.41 7.82 -0.46
C GLU A 67 -16.13 7.99 1.04
N ARG A 68 -16.18 6.89 1.81
CA ARG A 68 -15.93 6.86 3.25
C ARG A 68 -14.60 6.19 3.60
N PHE A 69 -13.69 6.01 2.64
CA PHE A 69 -12.41 5.31 2.86
C PHE A 69 -11.60 5.88 4.03
N TRP A 70 -11.65 7.19 4.25
CA TRP A 70 -10.95 7.86 5.35
C TRP A 70 -11.34 7.30 6.73
N ARG A 71 -12.55 6.74 6.85
CA ARG A 71 -13.03 6.09 8.08
C ARG A 71 -12.27 4.80 8.40
N ALA A 72 -11.72 4.13 7.38
CA ALA A 72 -10.90 2.93 7.56
C ALA A 72 -9.58 3.26 8.29
N GLY A 73 -9.06 4.48 8.12
CA GLY A 73 -7.84 4.96 8.79
C GLY A 73 -8.05 5.52 10.21
N SER A 74 -9.28 5.64 10.71
CA SER A 74 -9.55 6.44 11.93
C SER A 74 -9.24 5.73 13.25
N LYS A 75 -8.98 4.43 13.25
CA LYS A 75 -8.81 3.61 14.47
C LYS A 75 -7.54 2.77 14.42
N VAL A 76 -6.41 3.43 14.11
CA VAL A 76 -5.09 2.79 13.93
C VAL A 76 -4.69 1.91 15.12
N LEU A 77 -5.00 2.32 16.35
CA LEU A 77 -4.62 1.55 17.54
C LEU A 77 -5.42 0.24 17.70
N LEU A 78 -6.67 0.22 17.25
CA LEU A 78 -7.62 -0.87 17.56
C LEU A 78 -7.81 -1.85 16.40
N SER A 79 -7.62 -1.43 15.15
CA SER A 79 -7.91 -2.23 13.97
C SER A 79 -6.66 -2.52 13.16
N TRP A 80 -6.42 -3.80 12.84
CA TRP A 80 -5.31 -4.20 11.97
C TRP A 80 -5.45 -3.62 10.55
N ILE A 81 -6.66 -3.54 10.01
CA ILE A 81 -6.95 -2.90 8.71
C ILE A 81 -6.56 -1.43 8.76
N SER A 82 -6.89 -0.75 9.86
CA SER A 82 -6.59 0.66 10.04
C SER A 82 -5.07 0.93 10.11
N ARG A 83 -4.30 0.01 10.70
CA ARG A 83 -2.82 0.04 10.64
C ARG A 83 -2.32 -0.14 9.21
N GLY A 84 -2.88 -1.11 8.48
CA GLY A 84 -2.54 -1.32 7.07
C GLY A 84 -2.74 -0.07 6.22
N VAL A 85 -3.90 0.59 6.35
CA VAL A 85 -4.19 1.86 5.68
C VAL A 85 -3.18 2.95 6.08
N ALA A 86 -2.89 3.08 7.37
CA ALA A 86 -1.96 4.09 7.86
C ALA A 86 -0.53 3.89 7.34
N PHE A 87 0.03 2.69 7.47
CA PHE A 87 1.39 2.39 7.02
C PHE A 87 1.53 2.42 5.51
N THR A 88 0.54 1.92 4.76
CA THR A 88 0.53 2.02 3.29
C THR A 88 0.44 3.48 2.84
N GLY A 89 -0.34 4.31 3.54
CA GLY A 89 -0.42 5.74 3.27
C GLY A 89 0.91 6.47 3.52
N VAL A 90 1.58 6.17 4.65
CA VAL A 90 2.91 6.70 4.95
C VAL A 90 3.93 6.25 3.89
N PHE A 91 3.98 4.96 3.59
CA PHE A 91 4.82 4.39 2.54
C PHE A 91 4.62 5.11 1.20
N MET A 92 3.37 5.30 0.77
CA MET A 92 3.06 5.96 -0.50
C MET A 92 3.56 7.40 -0.54
N VAL A 93 3.35 8.17 0.54
CA VAL A 93 3.82 9.56 0.62
C VAL A 93 5.35 9.64 0.59
N PHE A 94 6.02 8.85 1.43
CA PHE A 94 7.48 8.89 1.53
C PHE A 94 8.17 8.26 0.32
N GLY A 95 7.58 7.21 -0.27
CA GLY A 95 8.06 6.60 -1.51
C GLY A 95 8.01 7.56 -2.69
N VAL A 96 6.95 8.37 -2.82
CA VAL A 96 6.89 9.45 -3.82
C VAL A 96 7.98 10.49 -3.55
N LEU A 97 8.12 10.95 -2.30
CA LEU A 97 9.15 11.94 -1.93
C LEU A 97 10.57 11.41 -2.18
N TYR A 98 10.80 10.11 -2.01
CA TYR A 98 12.09 9.48 -2.24
C TYR A 98 12.50 9.53 -3.72
N VAL A 99 11.57 9.26 -4.65
CA VAL A 99 11.86 9.26 -6.09
C VAL A 99 11.78 10.65 -6.74
N LEU A 100 11.08 11.60 -6.11
CA LEU A 100 10.79 12.92 -6.68
C LEU A 100 12.00 13.74 -7.18
N PRO A 101 13.15 13.79 -6.48
CA PRO A 101 14.30 14.61 -6.87
C PRO A 101 14.90 14.30 -8.24
N GLU A 102 14.56 13.16 -8.80
CA GLU A 102 15.12 12.70 -10.08
C GLU A 102 14.28 13.15 -11.28
N TRP A 103 13.04 13.57 -11.01
CA TRP A 103 12.08 13.97 -12.03
C TRP A 103 11.78 15.46 -11.98
N ILE A 104 11.92 16.08 -10.80
CA ILE A 104 11.62 17.49 -10.57
C ILE A 104 12.88 18.21 -10.09
N ALA A 105 13.37 19.12 -10.91
CA ALA A 105 14.42 20.05 -10.50
C ALA A 105 13.90 21.05 -9.46
N GLY A 106 14.71 21.39 -8.46
CA GLY A 106 14.39 22.44 -7.47
C GLY A 106 13.80 21.95 -6.15
N VAL A 107 13.65 20.63 -5.95
CA VAL A 107 13.35 20.10 -4.61
C VAL A 107 14.57 20.23 -3.67
N PRO A 108 14.37 20.51 -2.37
CA PRO A 108 15.46 20.81 -1.44
C PRO A 108 16.26 19.59 -0.94
N TRP A 109 15.98 18.37 -1.44
CA TRP A 109 16.71 17.15 -1.09
C TRP A 109 17.17 16.38 -2.32
N SER A 110 18.19 15.55 -2.14
CA SER A 110 18.68 14.59 -3.13
C SER A 110 18.85 13.23 -2.44
N ARG A 111 18.95 12.13 -3.20
CA ARG A 111 19.15 10.79 -2.59
C ARG A 111 20.41 10.70 -1.71
N GLY A 112 21.42 11.52 -1.97
CA GLY A 112 22.65 11.57 -1.19
C GLY A 112 22.62 12.52 0.02
N SER A 113 21.61 13.39 0.13
CA SER A 113 21.51 14.31 1.27
C SER A 113 20.91 13.61 2.50
N GLY A 114 21.24 14.10 3.70
CA GLY A 114 20.71 13.52 4.94
C GLY A 114 19.17 13.51 5.00
N LEU A 115 18.52 14.53 4.45
CA LEU A 115 17.06 14.58 4.34
C LEU A 115 16.52 13.51 3.37
N GLY A 116 17.16 13.31 2.21
CA GLY A 116 16.76 12.27 1.27
C GLY A 116 16.95 10.86 1.83
N GLN A 117 18.00 10.64 2.62
CA GLN A 117 18.22 9.38 3.34
C GLN A 117 17.15 9.15 4.41
N ALA A 118 16.80 10.17 5.19
CA ALA A 118 15.72 10.06 6.18
C ALA A 118 14.36 9.74 5.54
N ILE A 119 14.06 10.37 4.40
CA ILE A 119 12.86 10.06 3.61
C ILE A 119 12.89 8.58 3.16
N GLY A 120 14.03 8.12 2.64
CA GLY A 120 14.20 6.74 2.18
C GLY A 120 14.22 5.67 3.28
N VAL A 121 14.44 6.05 4.54
CA VAL A 121 14.33 5.13 5.70
C VAL A 121 12.88 4.97 6.16
N ILE A 122 12.05 6.00 5.93
CA ILE A 122 10.62 5.97 6.29
C ILE A 122 9.80 5.30 5.17
N ALA A 123 10.21 5.49 3.91
CA ALA A 123 9.69 4.77 2.75
C ALA A 123 10.08 3.29 2.81
#